data_AF-A0A9P6WAJ1-F1
#
_entry.id   AF-A0A9P6WAJ1-F1
#
_cell.length_a   1.000
_cell.length_b   1.000
_cell.length_c   1.000
_cell.angle_alpha   90.00
_cell.angle_beta   90.00
_cell.angle_gamma   90.00
#
_symmetry.space_group_name_H-M   'P 1'
#
loop_
_entity.id
_entity.type
_entity.pdbx_description
1 polymer ?
#
loop_
_entity_poly.entity_id
_entity_poly.type
_entity_poly.pdbx_seq_one_letter_code
_entity_poly.pdbx_strand_id
1 'polypeptide(L)'
;MEAIVSKFIDVCDNAADPLALPHDILGKIFASDLSKLEDTTRYNVIRCTSYYSLHPDLATREAVIELFAKNSSDFDRLQDFLIQSLKPKLLRSKTNNNLIRLGKSSSTVQMGLNPALGFSFEEDKQINDWKKNGGIKNISLFYLILRTMRNRQVSVNLNWIIPGIMNMLDNATDMKMIKMNGVLLLKTFLSFSFQNDPNVQDNNWINFQQTGIFEMVEPILLNLCYFLPPTYNEHESLEIQEQVHETVIVLYERSLDDIEMKRRIGRILLSDIILKHTIPRIGIKYESLLEHQFTVIERVVQLLGVSVTKYLQRILFSFGKYIIGDPFVTTLNKRIMLHLIKIVNNLVDVCETERIQRHRYDFMLLICLISEKYEAEGEMTETLRDKLKEMFYHLERKGCDVIGIGKELKEKGKQYETVLSFLE
;
A
#
# COMPACT_ATOMS: atom_id res chain seq x y z
N MET A 1 15.49 19.33 -34.44
CA MET A 1 15.14 18.24 -33.50
C MET A 1 16.37 17.78 -32.75
N GLU A 2 17.46 17.42 -33.44
CA GLU A 2 18.73 17.00 -32.82
C GLU A 2 19.29 17.98 -31.79
N ALA A 3 19.30 19.29 -32.07
CA ALA A 3 19.75 20.29 -31.09
C ALA A 3 18.89 20.33 -29.80
N ILE A 4 17.59 20.09 -29.92
CA ILE A 4 16.67 20.03 -28.77
C ILE A 4 16.92 18.75 -27.97
N VAL A 5 17.10 17.62 -28.66
CA VAL A 5 17.42 16.32 -28.07
C VAL A 5 18.76 16.34 -27.34
N SER A 6 19.80 16.89 -27.96
CA SER A 6 21.13 17.03 -27.37
C SER A 6 21.08 17.91 -26.11
N LYS A 7 20.41 19.06 -26.17
CA LYS A 7 20.20 19.92 -25.00
C LYS A 7 19.42 19.20 -23.89
N PHE A 8 18.38 18.45 -24.24
CA PHE A 8 17.58 17.70 -23.27
C PHE A 8 18.42 16.64 -22.54
N ILE A 9 19.24 15.87 -23.28
CA ILE A 9 20.13 14.86 -22.71
C ILE A 9 21.16 15.52 -21.78
N ASP A 10 21.82 16.58 -22.22
CA ASP A 10 22.85 17.28 -21.46
C ASP A 10 22.31 17.83 -20.13
N VAL A 11 21.15 18.50 -20.14
CA VAL A 11 20.52 18.99 -18.90
C VAL A 11 20.15 17.82 -18.00
N CYS A 12 19.57 16.76 -18.55
CA CYS A 12 19.20 15.58 -17.77
C CYS A 12 20.41 14.86 -17.16
N ASP A 13 21.57 14.84 -17.80
CA ASP A 13 22.78 14.21 -17.24
C ASP A 13 23.39 15.02 -16.11
N ASN A 14 23.33 16.35 -16.20
CA ASN A 14 23.89 17.26 -15.18
C ASN A 14 22.95 17.50 -13.99
N ALA A 15 21.64 17.24 -14.13
CA ALA A 15 20.67 17.38 -13.05
C ALA A 15 20.81 16.27 -12.00
N ALA A 16 21.13 16.63 -10.75
CA ALA A 16 21.09 15.68 -9.62
C ALA A 16 19.67 15.53 -9.02
N ASP A 17 18.91 16.62 -9.01
CA ASP A 17 17.56 16.70 -8.45
C ASP A 17 16.50 16.49 -9.56
N PRO A 18 15.48 15.63 -9.37
CA PRO A 18 14.31 15.55 -10.26
C PRO A 18 13.64 16.89 -10.57
N LEU A 19 13.64 17.84 -9.63
CA LEU A 19 13.03 19.16 -9.80
C LEU A 19 13.81 20.07 -10.76
N ALA A 20 15.09 19.76 -11.02
CA ALA A 20 15.93 20.51 -11.95
C ALA A 20 15.82 20.01 -13.40
N LEU A 21 14.91 19.08 -13.68
CA LEU A 21 14.74 18.52 -15.02
C LEU A 21 14.01 19.49 -15.97
N PRO A 22 14.32 19.46 -17.28
CA PRO A 22 13.79 20.42 -18.26
C PRO A 22 12.33 20.13 -18.66
N HIS A 23 11.38 20.60 -17.85
CA HIS A 23 9.93 20.42 -18.08
C HIS A 23 9.41 21.15 -19.33
N ASP A 24 10.00 22.28 -19.69
CA ASP A 24 9.63 23.13 -20.83
C ASP A 24 9.86 22.45 -22.19
N ILE A 25 10.79 21.49 -22.24
CA ILE A 25 11.16 20.77 -23.46
C ILE A 25 10.42 19.41 -23.55
N LEU A 26 9.90 18.90 -22.43
CA LEU A 26 9.35 17.55 -22.33
C LEU A 26 8.19 17.29 -23.31
N GLY A 27 7.25 18.24 -23.45
CA GLY A 27 6.14 18.11 -24.40
C GLY A 27 6.59 18.01 -25.86
N LYS A 28 7.70 18.68 -26.22
CA LYS A 28 8.30 18.56 -27.56
C LYS A 28 8.95 17.20 -27.77
N ILE A 29 9.55 16.62 -26.73
CA ILE A 29 10.13 15.27 -26.79
C ILE A 29 9.03 14.22 -26.98
N PHE A 30 7.92 14.31 -26.23
CA PHE A 30 6.80 13.37 -26.38
C PHE A 30 6.12 13.43 -27.75
N ALA A 31 6.03 14.61 -28.35
CA ALA A 31 5.50 14.77 -29.71
C ALA A 31 6.49 14.37 -30.82
N SER A 32 7.77 14.14 -30.49
CA SER A 32 8.80 13.83 -31.48
C SER A 32 8.77 12.37 -31.93
N ASP A 33 9.06 12.14 -33.20
CA ASP A 33 9.24 10.81 -33.75
C ASP A 33 10.70 10.34 -33.54
N LEU A 34 10.92 9.60 -32.44
CA LEU A 34 12.25 9.13 -32.07
C LEU A 34 12.77 7.99 -32.97
N SER A 35 11.93 7.42 -33.85
CA SER A 35 12.33 6.34 -34.77
C SER A 35 13.37 6.78 -35.80
N LYS A 36 13.46 8.09 -36.04
CA LYS A 36 14.41 8.70 -37.00
C LYS A 36 15.77 9.01 -36.39
N LEU A 37 15.94 8.80 -35.08
CA LEU A 37 17.21 9.03 -34.39
C LEU A 37 18.07 7.77 -34.40
N GLU A 38 19.39 7.94 -34.37
CA GLU A 38 20.31 6.84 -34.10
C GLU A 38 20.00 6.15 -32.76
N ASP A 39 20.19 4.82 -32.70
CA ASP A 39 19.81 3.99 -31.55
C ASP A 39 20.38 4.52 -30.23
N THR A 40 21.65 4.90 -30.17
CA THR A 40 22.30 5.46 -28.98
C THR A 40 21.63 6.74 -28.49
N THR A 41 21.29 7.64 -29.42
CA THR A 41 20.63 8.90 -29.10
C THR A 41 19.20 8.65 -28.64
N ARG A 42 18.47 7.77 -29.33
CA ARG A 42 17.11 7.35 -28.95
C ARG A 42 17.09 6.74 -27.55
N TYR A 43 18.01 5.83 -27.25
CA TYR A 43 18.09 5.21 -25.93
C TYR A 43 18.42 6.20 -24.82
N ASN A 44 19.30 7.17 -25.09
CA ASN A 44 19.56 8.26 -24.16
C ASN A 44 18.34 9.15 -23.93
N VAL A 45 17.58 9.49 -24.97
CA VAL A 45 16.31 10.22 -24.80
C VAL A 45 15.36 9.43 -23.91
N ILE A 46 15.17 8.14 -24.17
CA ILE A 46 14.28 7.28 -23.38
C ILE A 46 14.73 7.23 -21.91
N ARG A 47 16.05 7.06 -21.67
CA ARG A 47 16.64 7.14 -20.32
C ARG A 47 16.32 8.48 -19.65
N CYS A 48 16.52 9.60 -20.34
CA CYS A 48 16.24 10.93 -19.79
C CYS A 48 14.75 11.15 -19.53
N THR A 49 13.84 10.65 -20.38
CA THR A 49 12.39 10.71 -20.14
C THR A 49 11.96 9.81 -18.99
N SER A 50 12.66 8.70 -18.72
CA SER A 50 12.35 7.82 -17.60
C SER A 50 12.47 8.51 -16.24
N TYR A 51 13.24 9.59 -16.14
CA TYR A 51 13.36 10.36 -14.90
C TYR A 51 12.03 11.00 -14.46
N TYR A 52 11.07 11.11 -15.39
CA TYR A 52 9.72 11.61 -15.15
C TYR A 52 8.69 10.52 -14.87
N SER A 53 9.07 9.25 -14.75
CA SER A 53 8.12 8.15 -14.51
C SER A 53 7.40 8.24 -13.15
N LEU A 54 7.94 9.01 -12.21
CA LEU A 54 7.36 9.30 -10.89
C LEU A 54 6.92 10.77 -10.75
N HIS A 55 6.77 11.50 -11.86
CA HIS A 55 6.38 12.90 -11.86
C HIS A 55 5.03 13.14 -11.15
N PRO A 56 4.77 14.23 -10.42
CA PRO A 56 3.50 14.42 -9.70
C PRO A 56 2.24 14.34 -10.58
N ASP A 57 2.33 14.83 -11.82
CA ASP A 57 1.25 14.78 -12.80
C ASP A 57 1.11 13.38 -13.44
N LEU A 58 -0.12 12.84 -13.43
CA LEU A 58 -0.45 11.51 -13.97
C LEU A 58 -0.28 11.45 -15.50
N ALA A 59 -0.69 12.49 -16.23
CA ALA A 59 -0.61 12.51 -17.69
C ALA A 59 0.85 12.41 -18.16
N THR A 60 1.76 13.07 -17.44
CA THR A 60 3.20 12.95 -17.68
C THR A 60 3.70 11.52 -17.45
N ARG A 61 3.26 10.82 -16.39
CA ARG A 61 3.67 9.43 -16.12
C ARG A 61 3.22 8.50 -17.26
N GLU A 62 1.98 8.65 -17.69
CA GLU A 62 1.40 7.85 -18.78
C GLU A 62 2.15 8.08 -20.09
N ALA A 63 2.44 9.34 -20.44
CA ALA A 63 3.21 9.69 -21.63
C ALA A 63 4.61 9.05 -21.66
N VAL A 64 5.30 8.95 -20.50
CA VAL A 64 6.61 8.27 -20.42
C VAL A 64 6.49 6.79 -20.75
N ILE A 65 5.46 6.11 -20.25
CA ILE A 65 5.23 4.68 -20.47
C ILE A 65 4.82 4.42 -21.91
N GLU A 66 3.95 5.25 -22.48
CA GLU A 66 3.56 5.18 -23.89
C GLU A 66 4.76 5.40 -24.81
N LEU A 67 5.60 6.39 -24.52
CA LEU A 67 6.81 6.65 -25.28
C LEU A 67 7.75 5.45 -25.26
N PHE A 68 7.93 4.82 -24.10
CA PHE A 68 8.72 3.60 -23.97
C PHE A 68 8.12 2.46 -24.80
N ALA A 69 6.82 2.21 -24.68
CA ALA A 69 6.13 1.16 -25.44
C ALA A 69 6.23 1.37 -26.95
N LYS A 70 6.02 2.61 -27.44
CA LYS A 70 6.09 2.96 -28.86
C LYS A 70 7.48 2.77 -29.47
N ASN A 71 8.54 2.96 -28.68
CA ASN A 71 9.92 2.90 -29.15
C ASN A 71 10.63 1.59 -28.77
N SER A 72 9.86 0.54 -28.47
CA SER A 72 10.35 -0.76 -28.01
C SER A 72 10.56 -1.80 -29.12
N SER A 73 10.74 -1.36 -30.38
CA SER A 73 10.99 -2.27 -31.52
C SER A 73 12.21 -3.17 -31.31
N ASP A 74 13.19 -2.72 -30.52
CA ASP A 74 14.31 -3.52 -29.99
C ASP A 74 14.31 -3.47 -28.45
N PHE A 75 13.24 -4.03 -27.88
CA PHE A 75 12.94 -3.99 -26.44
C PHE A 75 14.12 -4.48 -25.59
N ASP A 76 14.72 -5.62 -25.94
CA ASP A 76 15.74 -6.25 -25.10
C ASP A 76 17.01 -5.41 -25.03
N ARG A 77 17.48 -4.87 -26.17
CA ARG A 77 18.67 -4.01 -26.19
C ARG A 77 18.43 -2.69 -25.47
N LEU A 78 17.26 -2.08 -25.65
CA LEU A 78 16.88 -0.89 -24.90
C LEU A 78 16.87 -1.18 -23.39
N GLN A 79 16.26 -2.29 -22.97
CA GLN A 79 16.18 -2.66 -21.57
C GLN A 79 17.58 -2.91 -20.98
N ASP A 80 18.44 -3.63 -21.69
CA ASP A 80 19.82 -3.88 -21.28
C ASP A 80 20.62 -2.57 -21.15
N PHE A 81 20.45 -1.63 -22.09
CA PHE A 81 21.06 -0.30 -22.02
C PHE A 81 20.61 0.48 -20.77
N LEU A 82 19.31 0.48 -20.47
CA LEU A 82 18.77 1.15 -19.28
C LEU A 82 19.28 0.49 -17.98
N ILE A 83 19.34 -0.84 -17.93
CA ILE A 83 19.88 -1.58 -16.80
C ILE A 83 21.37 -1.27 -16.59
N GLN A 84 22.17 -1.26 -17.66
CA GLN A 84 23.60 -0.92 -17.60
C GLN A 84 23.81 0.54 -17.16
N SER A 85 22.91 1.44 -17.53
CA SER A 85 22.93 2.84 -17.09
C SER A 85 22.57 3.00 -15.60
N LEU A 86 21.68 2.16 -15.07
CA LEU A 86 21.18 2.24 -13.70
C LEU A 86 22.11 1.55 -12.69
N LYS A 87 22.53 0.30 -12.96
CA LYS A 87 23.35 -0.54 -12.04
C LYS A 87 24.50 0.19 -11.33
N PRO A 88 25.34 0.99 -12.01
CA PRO A 88 26.44 1.68 -11.34
C PRO A 88 25.98 2.81 -10.40
N LYS A 89 24.75 3.30 -10.55
CA LYS A 89 24.17 4.43 -9.81
C LYS A 89 23.27 3.99 -8.64
N LEU A 90 23.16 2.69 -8.37
CA LEU A 90 22.37 2.18 -7.25
C LEU A 90 23.09 2.44 -5.92
N LEU A 91 22.29 2.66 -4.87
CA LEU A 91 22.81 2.74 -3.51
C LEU A 91 23.46 1.40 -3.14
N ARG A 92 24.71 1.44 -2.69
CA ARG A 92 25.47 0.26 -2.26
C ARG A 92 25.76 0.39 -0.77
N SER A 93 25.01 -0.32 0.07
CA SER A 93 25.38 -0.44 1.49
C SER A 93 26.44 -1.53 1.68
N LYS A 94 27.36 -1.34 2.65
CA LYS A 94 28.36 -2.34 3.04
C LYS A 94 27.72 -3.62 3.63
N THR A 95 26.47 -3.57 4.07
CA THR A 95 25.69 -4.73 4.56
C THR A 95 25.52 -5.82 3.49
N ASN A 96 25.71 -5.49 2.21
CA ASN A 96 25.67 -6.43 1.09
C ASN A 96 26.63 -7.63 1.21
N ASN A 97 27.74 -7.50 1.93
CA ASN A 97 28.66 -8.64 2.12
C ASN A 97 28.04 -9.77 2.96
N ASN A 98 27.04 -9.47 3.80
CA ASN A 98 26.29 -10.49 4.55
C ASN A 98 25.07 -10.99 3.76
N LEU A 99 24.43 -10.13 2.95
CA LEU A 99 23.30 -10.50 2.09
C LEU A 99 23.69 -11.50 0.98
N ILE A 100 24.88 -11.35 0.39
CA ILE A 100 25.44 -12.29 -0.61
C ILE A 100 25.73 -13.67 0.03
N ARG A 101 25.97 -13.71 1.34
CA ARG A 101 26.23 -14.97 2.08
C ARG A 101 24.95 -15.70 2.48
N LEU A 102 23.84 -14.99 2.72
CA LEU A 102 22.55 -15.60 3.09
C LEU A 102 21.81 -16.21 1.90
N GLY A 103 22.02 -15.70 0.67
CA GLY A 103 21.53 -16.33 -0.57
C GLY A 103 22.26 -17.62 -0.97
N LYS A 104 23.33 -17.99 -0.26
CA LYS A 104 24.04 -19.26 -0.41
C LYS A 104 23.78 -20.11 0.83
N SER A 105 22.88 -21.08 0.72
CA SER A 105 22.62 -22.07 1.75
C SER A 105 23.91 -22.77 2.20
N SER A 106 24.39 -22.46 3.42
CA SER A 106 25.01 -23.42 4.33
C SER A 106 25.32 -22.79 5.70
N SER A 107 24.74 -23.39 6.75
CA SER A 107 25.27 -23.55 8.11
C SER A 107 25.74 -22.33 8.92
N THR A 108 25.02 -22.11 10.03
CA THR A 108 25.51 -21.63 11.34
C THR A 108 26.35 -20.36 11.33
N VAL A 109 25.70 -19.20 11.50
CA VAL A 109 26.36 -18.00 12.03
C VAL A 109 25.57 -17.53 13.24
N GLN A 110 26.26 -17.44 14.38
CA GLN A 110 25.75 -17.05 15.69
C GLN A 110 24.86 -15.80 15.60
N MET A 111 23.60 -15.93 16.03
CA MET A 111 22.77 -14.79 16.42
C MET A 111 23.31 -14.21 17.73
N GLY A 112 24.35 -13.38 17.62
CA GLY A 112 24.69 -12.40 18.63
C GLY A 112 24.21 -11.03 18.14
N LEU A 113 23.22 -10.45 18.81
CA LEU A 113 22.91 -9.02 18.66
C LEU A 113 24.11 -8.25 19.19
N ASN A 114 25.03 -7.86 18.30
CA ASN A 114 25.96 -6.79 18.56
C ASN A 114 25.34 -5.54 17.92
N PRO A 115 24.50 -4.77 18.64
CA PRO A 115 24.06 -3.49 18.13
C PRO A 115 25.31 -2.63 18.03
N ALA A 116 25.77 -2.36 16.81
CA ALA A 116 26.63 -1.22 16.56
C ALA A 116 25.77 0.02 16.84
N LEU A 117 25.68 0.40 18.11
CA LEU A 117 25.20 1.69 18.58
C LEU A 117 26.17 2.74 18.06
N GLY A 118 25.87 3.25 16.87
CA GLY A 118 26.59 4.35 16.26
C GLY A 118 26.05 4.59 14.86
N PHE A 119 25.41 5.74 14.66
CA PHE A 119 25.26 6.34 13.34
C PHE A 119 26.65 6.35 12.70
N SER A 120 26.87 5.50 11.69
CA SER A 120 28.17 5.55 11.02
C SER A 120 28.16 6.78 10.12
N PHE A 121 28.95 7.80 10.48
CA PHE A 121 29.18 8.98 9.64
C PHE A 121 29.57 8.58 8.20
N GLU A 122 30.12 7.38 8.01
CA GLU A 122 30.41 6.80 6.71
C GLU A 122 29.16 6.46 5.88
N GLU A 123 28.12 5.86 6.47
CA GLU A 123 26.86 5.56 5.77
C GLU A 123 26.14 6.85 5.37
N ASP A 124 26.07 7.84 6.26
CA ASP A 124 25.49 9.14 5.93
C ASP A 124 26.25 9.85 4.82
N LYS A 125 27.59 9.78 4.85
CA LYS A 125 28.43 10.32 3.77
C LYS A 125 28.16 9.60 2.45
N GLN A 126 28.08 8.27 2.45
CA GLN A 126 27.78 7.48 1.25
C GLN A 126 26.40 7.83 0.67
N ILE A 127 25.39 7.98 1.52
CA ILE A 127 24.03 8.37 1.11
C ILE A 127 24.07 9.79 0.51
N ASN A 128 24.75 10.73 1.16
CA ASN A 128 24.87 12.10 0.67
C ASN A 128 25.64 12.18 -0.67
N ASP A 129 26.71 11.42 -0.82
CA ASP A 129 27.47 11.34 -2.07
C ASP A 129 26.62 10.69 -3.17
N TRP A 130 25.87 9.63 -2.85
CA TRP A 130 24.92 9.01 -3.77
C TRP A 130 23.82 9.98 -4.22
N LYS A 131 23.24 10.77 -3.29
CA LYS A 131 22.27 11.83 -3.60
C LYS A 131 22.86 12.88 -4.54
N LYS A 132 24.06 13.40 -4.24
CA LYS A 132 24.77 14.40 -5.06
C LYS A 132 25.04 13.92 -6.48
N ASN A 133 25.28 12.62 -6.66
CA ASN A 133 25.50 11.99 -7.96
C ASN A 133 24.19 11.60 -8.69
N GLY A 134 23.06 12.19 -8.30
CA GLY A 134 21.75 11.99 -8.93
C GLY A 134 21.04 10.70 -8.53
N GLY A 135 21.40 10.11 -7.39
CA GLY A 135 20.79 8.87 -6.87
C GLY A 135 19.27 8.91 -6.80
N ILE A 136 18.69 10.01 -6.29
CA ILE A 136 17.24 10.19 -6.14
C ILE A 136 16.54 10.17 -7.50
N LYS A 137 17.07 10.91 -8.50
CA LYS A 137 16.54 10.90 -9.87
C LYS A 137 16.54 9.51 -10.51
N ASN A 138 17.55 8.69 -10.21
CA ASN A 138 17.64 7.35 -10.77
C ASN A 138 16.61 6.36 -10.18
N ILE A 139 15.92 6.70 -9.08
CA ILE A 139 14.79 5.91 -8.57
C ILE A 139 13.69 5.80 -9.63
N SER A 140 13.38 6.89 -10.33
CA SER A 140 12.40 6.90 -11.43
C SER A 140 12.80 5.94 -12.56
N LEU A 141 14.08 5.98 -12.97
CA LEU A 141 14.60 5.02 -13.94
C LEU A 141 14.46 3.58 -13.45
N PHE A 142 14.74 3.31 -12.17
CA PHE A 142 14.56 1.99 -11.58
C PHE A 142 13.09 1.55 -11.61
N TYR A 143 12.17 2.45 -11.26
CA TYR A 143 10.74 2.21 -11.34
C TYR A 143 10.30 1.83 -12.77
N LEU A 144 10.73 2.59 -13.79
CA LEU A 144 10.39 2.28 -15.18
C LEU A 144 10.92 0.91 -15.60
N ILE A 145 12.17 0.60 -15.26
CA ILE A 145 12.81 -0.69 -15.57
C ILE A 145 11.99 -1.83 -14.95
N LEU A 146 11.64 -1.76 -13.66
CA LEU A 146 10.86 -2.80 -12.98
C LEU A 146 9.47 -2.97 -13.59
N ARG A 147 8.81 -1.88 -13.97
CA ARG A 147 7.47 -1.89 -14.55
C ARG A 147 7.43 -2.50 -15.95
N THR A 148 8.52 -2.40 -16.69
CA THR A 148 8.59 -2.81 -18.09
C THR A 148 9.32 -4.14 -18.29
N MET A 149 10.15 -4.56 -17.34
CA MET A 149 10.95 -5.78 -17.45
C MET A 149 10.10 -7.02 -17.75
N ARG A 150 10.49 -7.76 -18.79
CA ARG A 150 9.84 -9.04 -19.13
C ARG A 150 10.23 -10.09 -18.10
N ASN A 151 9.33 -11.03 -17.84
CA ASN A 151 9.54 -12.15 -16.91
C ASN A 151 10.93 -12.76 -17.11
N ARG A 152 11.27 -13.29 -18.30
CA ARG A 152 12.59 -13.91 -18.58
C ARG A 152 13.84 -13.11 -18.14
N GLN A 153 13.76 -11.78 -18.05
CA GLN A 153 14.88 -10.93 -17.63
C GLN A 153 14.99 -10.80 -16.10
N VAL A 154 13.91 -11.05 -15.36
CA VAL A 154 13.85 -10.89 -13.89
C VAL A 154 14.90 -11.77 -13.21
N SER A 155 14.92 -13.08 -13.49
CA SER A 155 15.81 -14.05 -12.83
C SER A 155 17.29 -13.69 -12.97
N VAL A 156 17.71 -13.23 -14.15
CA VAL A 156 19.11 -12.83 -14.43
C VAL A 156 19.48 -11.51 -13.74
N ASN A 157 18.48 -10.70 -13.38
CA ASN A 157 18.66 -9.38 -12.79
C ASN A 157 18.35 -9.32 -11.29
N LEU A 158 17.94 -10.41 -10.65
CA LEU A 158 17.68 -10.46 -9.20
C LEU A 158 18.88 -10.02 -8.35
N ASN A 159 20.10 -10.34 -8.78
CA ASN A 159 21.33 -10.06 -8.03
C ASN A 159 21.61 -8.56 -7.78
N TRP A 160 20.97 -7.65 -8.52
CA TRP A 160 21.09 -6.21 -8.30
C TRP A 160 19.75 -5.56 -7.95
N ILE A 161 18.63 -6.11 -8.42
CA ILE A 161 17.29 -5.61 -8.07
C ILE A 161 17.07 -5.72 -6.57
N ILE A 162 17.33 -6.91 -6.01
CA ILE A 162 17.07 -7.18 -4.59
C ILE A 162 17.95 -6.28 -3.71
N PRO A 163 19.29 -6.24 -3.86
CA PRO A 163 20.11 -5.31 -3.07
C PRO A 163 19.74 -3.85 -3.28
N GLY A 164 19.36 -3.45 -4.50
CA GLY A 164 18.97 -2.08 -4.82
C GLY A 164 17.75 -1.63 -4.03
N ILE A 165 16.73 -2.48 -3.93
CA ILE A 165 15.51 -2.21 -3.15
C ILE A 165 15.83 -2.28 -1.64
N MET A 166 16.53 -3.33 -1.19
CA MET A 166 16.83 -3.54 0.23
C MET A 166 17.68 -2.41 0.82
N ASN A 167 18.68 -1.92 0.10
CA ASN A 167 19.51 -0.79 0.56
C ASN A 167 18.69 0.49 0.78
N MET A 168 17.57 0.67 0.06
CA MET A 168 16.65 1.78 0.30
C MET A 168 15.73 1.50 1.50
N LEU A 169 15.23 0.26 1.65
CA LEU A 169 14.36 -0.14 2.76
C LEU A 169 15.07 -0.13 4.13
N ASP A 170 16.35 -0.48 4.16
CA ASP A 170 17.20 -0.47 5.35
C ASP A 170 17.64 0.94 5.76
N ASN A 171 17.39 1.96 4.92
CA ASN A 171 17.79 3.32 5.21
C ASN A 171 17.03 3.88 6.44
N ALA A 172 17.78 4.25 7.48
CA ALA A 172 17.21 4.80 8.71
C ALA A 172 17.16 6.33 8.75
N THR A 173 17.77 7.01 7.77
CA THR A 173 18.10 8.44 7.86
C THR A 173 17.18 9.33 7.03
N ASP A 174 16.61 8.81 5.94
CA ASP A 174 15.67 9.53 5.09
C ASP A 174 14.45 8.65 4.74
N MET A 175 13.42 8.77 5.58
CA MET A 175 12.18 8.02 5.43
C MET A 175 11.48 8.35 4.10
N LYS A 176 11.28 9.65 3.82
CA LYS A 176 10.42 10.11 2.72
C LYS A 176 11.07 9.89 1.35
N MET A 177 12.32 10.31 1.16
CA MET A 177 12.93 10.32 -0.18
C MET A 177 13.64 9.01 -0.53
N ILE A 178 14.00 8.18 0.46
CA ILE A 178 14.70 6.92 0.21
C ILE A 178 13.82 5.72 0.59
N LYS A 179 13.45 5.60 1.87
CA LYS A 179 12.79 4.38 2.37
C LYS A 179 11.43 4.15 1.73
N MET A 180 10.59 5.17 1.63
CA MET A 180 9.29 5.08 0.95
C MET A 180 9.43 4.83 -0.54
N ASN A 181 10.46 5.37 -1.20
CA ASN A 181 10.76 4.99 -2.57
C ASN A 181 11.23 3.53 -2.71
N GLY A 182 11.92 2.98 -1.71
CA GLY A 182 12.18 1.54 -1.60
C GLY A 182 10.90 0.71 -1.53
N VAL A 183 9.91 1.14 -0.73
CA VAL A 183 8.59 0.50 -0.65
C VAL A 183 7.87 0.56 -2.01
N LEU A 184 7.97 1.68 -2.72
CA LEU A 184 7.38 1.86 -4.06
C LEU A 184 7.98 0.88 -5.07
N LEU A 185 9.31 0.78 -5.08
CA LEU A 185 10.02 -0.13 -5.97
C LEU A 185 9.71 -1.59 -5.63
N LEU A 186 9.59 -1.95 -4.35
CA LEU A 186 9.15 -3.27 -3.92
C LEU A 186 7.74 -3.59 -4.43
N LYS A 187 6.77 -2.69 -4.22
CA LYS A 187 5.40 -2.85 -4.74
C LYS A 187 5.41 -3.04 -6.25
N THR A 188 6.19 -2.23 -6.96
CA THR A 188 6.31 -2.28 -8.43
C THR A 188 6.90 -3.62 -8.87
N PHE A 189 7.98 -4.07 -8.23
CA PHE A 189 8.61 -5.36 -8.50
C PHE A 189 7.61 -6.51 -8.32
N LEU A 190 6.91 -6.56 -7.19
CA LEU A 190 5.89 -7.57 -6.91
C LEU A 190 4.74 -7.52 -7.92
N SER A 191 4.31 -6.32 -8.30
CA SER A 191 3.13 -6.11 -9.16
C SER A 191 3.39 -6.44 -10.62
N PHE A 192 4.61 -6.25 -11.13
CA PHE A 192 4.91 -6.35 -12.58
C PHE A 192 5.84 -7.50 -12.94
N SER A 193 6.75 -7.91 -12.05
CA SER A 193 7.78 -8.92 -12.37
C SER A 193 7.34 -10.37 -12.12
N PHE A 194 6.20 -10.56 -11.45
CA PHE A 194 5.62 -11.87 -11.11
C PHE A 194 4.17 -11.99 -11.58
N GLN A 195 3.77 -11.24 -12.62
CA GLN A 195 2.48 -11.47 -13.25
C GLN A 195 2.54 -12.77 -14.05
N ASN A 196 1.53 -13.62 -13.86
CA ASN A 196 1.30 -14.77 -14.72
C ASN A 196 1.03 -14.24 -16.13
N ASP A 197 2.00 -14.39 -17.04
CA ASP A 197 1.78 -14.05 -18.44
C ASP A 197 0.85 -15.11 -19.04
N PRO A 198 -0.37 -14.74 -19.45
CA PRO A 198 -1.33 -15.70 -20.00
C PRO A 198 -0.84 -16.36 -21.30
N ASN A 199 0.18 -15.79 -21.97
CA ASN A 199 0.77 -16.32 -23.19
C ASN A 199 2.01 -17.20 -22.94
N VAL A 200 2.46 -17.31 -21.69
CA VAL A 200 3.64 -18.10 -21.33
C VAL A 200 3.19 -19.23 -20.41
N GLN A 201 3.00 -20.41 -20.98
CA GLN A 201 2.88 -21.69 -20.25
C GLN A 201 4.22 -22.11 -19.61
N ASP A 202 5.00 -21.17 -19.04
CA ASP A 202 6.18 -21.53 -18.27
C ASP A 202 5.73 -21.97 -16.88
N ASN A 203 5.41 -23.25 -16.77
CA ASN A 203 5.22 -23.95 -15.49
C ASN A 203 6.46 -23.91 -14.56
N ASN A 204 7.54 -23.26 -14.97
CA ASN A 204 8.82 -23.14 -14.26
C ASN A 204 9.16 -21.70 -13.83
N TRP A 205 8.21 -20.76 -13.87
CA TRP A 205 8.47 -19.38 -13.43
C TRP A 205 8.70 -19.31 -11.91
N ILE A 206 9.74 -18.57 -11.48
CA ILE A 206 10.10 -18.44 -10.06
C ILE A 206 9.02 -17.63 -9.34
N ASN A 207 8.42 -18.20 -8.29
CA ASN A 207 7.53 -17.46 -7.39
C ASN A 207 8.37 -16.53 -6.50
N PHE A 208 7.88 -15.33 -6.16
CA PHE A 208 8.57 -14.42 -5.23
C PHE A 208 8.97 -15.12 -3.92
N GLN A 209 8.16 -16.05 -3.42
CA GLN A 209 8.50 -16.84 -2.23
C GLN A 209 9.86 -17.55 -2.35
N GLN A 210 10.20 -18.05 -3.54
CA GLN A 210 11.43 -18.80 -3.81
C GLN A 210 12.67 -17.90 -3.86
N THR A 211 12.50 -16.57 -3.86
CA THR A 211 13.62 -15.62 -3.83
C THR A 211 14.27 -15.51 -2.45
N GLY A 212 13.61 -15.99 -1.39
CA GLY A 212 14.07 -15.85 0.01
C GLY A 212 13.96 -14.42 0.56
N ILE A 213 13.41 -13.47 -0.20
CA ILE A 213 13.31 -12.05 0.18
C ILE A 213 12.17 -11.83 1.17
N PHE A 214 11.12 -12.64 1.10
CA PHE A 214 9.89 -12.47 1.88
C PHE A 214 10.16 -12.23 3.37
N GLU A 215 11.00 -13.07 3.99
CA GLU A 215 11.34 -13.00 5.40
C GLU A 215 12.12 -11.73 5.79
N MET A 216 12.77 -11.08 4.82
CA MET A 216 13.50 -9.83 5.02
C MET A 216 12.57 -8.62 4.90
N VAL A 217 11.67 -8.63 3.91
CA VAL A 217 10.81 -7.46 3.62
C VAL A 217 9.56 -7.40 4.51
N GLU A 218 8.98 -8.55 4.88
CA GLU A 218 7.77 -8.59 5.71
C GLU A 218 7.96 -7.81 7.03
N PRO A 219 8.99 -8.07 7.85
CA PRO A 219 9.16 -7.35 9.12
C PRO A 219 9.39 -5.84 8.93
N ILE A 220 10.09 -5.43 7.87
CA ILE A 220 10.36 -4.02 7.58
C ILE A 220 9.04 -3.28 7.28
N LEU A 221 8.20 -3.86 6.41
CA LEU A 221 6.90 -3.28 6.06
C LEU A 221 5.97 -3.24 7.27
N LEU A 222 5.90 -4.33 8.06
CA LEU A 222 5.04 -4.37 9.24
C LEU A 222 5.44 -3.33 10.29
N ASN A 223 6.74 -3.06 10.47
CA ASN A 223 7.21 -2.00 11.35
C ASN A 223 6.75 -0.61 10.90
N LEU A 224 6.69 -0.36 9.58
CA LEU A 224 6.21 0.91 9.03
C LEU A 224 4.71 1.12 9.25
N CYS A 225 3.91 0.07 9.41
CA CYS A 225 2.48 0.21 9.74
C CYS A 225 2.25 0.90 11.10
N TYR A 226 3.23 0.86 12.02
CA TYR A 226 3.15 1.48 13.34
C TYR A 226 3.57 2.96 13.35
N PHE A 227 3.84 3.55 12.18
CA PHE A 227 4.16 4.96 12.04
C PHE A 227 2.91 5.82 12.24
N LEU A 228 2.57 6.10 13.49
CA LEU A 228 1.31 6.71 13.91
C LEU A 228 1.49 7.96 14.81
N PRO A 229 0.54 8.91 14.78
CA PRO A 229 0.46 9.99 15.75
C PRO A 229 0.30 9.47 17.20
N PRO A 230 0.66 10.24 18.23
CA PRO A 230 1.27 11.57 18.18
C PRO A 230 2.79 11.55 17.98
N THR A 231 3.40 10.37 17.88
CA THR A 231 4.85 10.23 17.68
C THR A 231 5.29 10.84 16.35
N TYR A 232 4.42 10.74 15.33
CA TYR A 232 4.65 11.26 13.99
C TYR A 232 3.53 12.20 13.55
N ASN A 233 3.80 13.01 12.53
CA ASN A 233 2.82 13.89 11.94
C ASN A 233 1.70 13.08 11.24
N GLU A 234 0.45 13.52 11.34
CA GLU A 234 -0.70 12.84 10.72
C GLU A 234 -0.55 12.66 9.21
N HIS A 235 -0.12 13.71 8.50
CA HIS A 235 0.01 13.71 7.05
C HIS A 235 1.11 12.75 6.60
N GLU A 236 2.23 12.73 7.33
CA GLU A 236 3.32 11.79 7.08
C GLU A 236 2.91 10.34 7.38
N SER A 237 2.21 10.11 8.49
CA SER A 237 1.62 8.81 8.82
C SER A 237 0.67 8.32 7.74
N LEU A 238 -0.18 9.20 7.20
CA LEU A 238 -1.11 8.84 6.13
C LEU A 238 -0.38 8.44 4.85
N GLU A 239 0.54 9.28 4.38
CA GLU A 239 1.36 8.99 3.18
C GLU A 239 2.09 7.64 3.31
N ILE A 240 2.66 7.36 4.48
CA ILE A 240 3.36 6.09 4.74
C ILE A 240 2.38 4.92 4.75
N GLN A 241 1.28 5.01 5.49
CA GLN A 241 0.33 3.91 5.62
C GLN A 241 -0.41 3.59 4.33
N GLU A 242 -0.75 4.57 3.51
CA GLU A 242 -1.34 4.37 2.18
C GLU A 242 -0.46 3.47 1.33
N GLN A 243 0.82 3.78 1.29
CA GLN A 243 1.75 3.03 0.46
C GLN A 243 2.12 1.67 1.06
N VAL A 244 2.31 1.59 2.38
CA VAL A 244 2.76 0.37 3.07
C VAL A 244 1.65 -0.68 3.13
N HIS A 245 0.42 -0.33 3.51
CA HIS A 245 -0.69 -1.31 3.57
C HIS A 245 -0.93 -1.98 2.22
N GLU A 246 -0.96 -1.17 1.17
CA GLU A 246 -1.04 -1.63 -0.21
C GLU A 246 0.09 -2.59 -0.58
N THR A 247 1.33 -2.25 -0.18
CA THR A 247 2.50 -3.09 -0.48
C THR A 247 2.49 -4.40 0.30
N VAL A 248 2.03 -4.39 1.55
CA VAL A 248 1.86 -5.61 2.37
C VAL A 248 0.82 -6.56 1.75
N ILE A 249 -0.31 -6.03 1.28
CA ILE A 249 -1.33 -6.84 0.62
C ILE A 249 -0.74 -7.51 -0.63
N VAL A 250 -0.10 -6.73 -1.51
CA VAL A 250 0.52 -7.25 -2.73
C VAL A 250 1.63 -8.25 -2.41
N LEU A 251 2.42 -8.02 -1.35
CA LEU A 251 3.44 -8.97 -0.91
C LEU A 251 2.81 -10.33 -0.56
N TYR A 252 1.73 -10.34 0.21
CA TYR A 252 1.05 -11.59 0.56
C TYR A 252 0.40 -12.27 -0.64
N GLU A 253 -0.29 -11.50 -1.50
CA GLU A 253 -0.91 -12.02 -2.74
C GLU A 253 0.10 -12.67 -3.69
N ARG A 254 1.34 -12.15 -3.74
CA ARG A 254 2.38 -12.61 -4.68
C ARG A 254 3.32 -13.65 -4.09
N SER A 255 3.30 -13.87 -2.78
CA SER A 255 4.30 -14.72 -2.11
C SER A 255 3.72 -15.93 -1.40
N LEU A 256 2.41 -16.01 -1.23
CA LEU A 256 1.75 -17.03 -0.41
C LEU A 256 0.62 -17.68 -1.20
N ASP A 257 0.30 -18.93 -0.87
CA ASP A 257 -0.94 -19.55 -1.33
C ASP A 257 -2.17 -18.82 -0.74
N ASP A 258 -3.34 -19.05 -1.33
CA ASP A 258 -4.57 -18.34 -0.96
C ASP A 258 -4.93 -18.49 0.53
N ILE A 259 -4.71 -19.67 1.10
CA ILE A 259 -5.05 -19.97 2.49
C ILE A 259 -4.10 -19.22 3.43
N GLU A 260 -2.79 -19.31 3.19
CA GLU A 260 -1.79 -18.64 4.02
C GLU A 260 -1.85 -17.12 3.85
N MET A 261 -2.06 -16.62 2.63
CA MET A 261 -2.31 -15.20 2.34
C MET A 261 -3.48 -14.70 3.19
N LYS A 262 -4.66 -15.33 3.10
CA LYS A 262 -5.85 -14.92 3.86
C LYS A 262 -5.59 -14.97 5.37
N ARG A 263 -4.88 -15.98 5.85
CA ARG A 263 -4.50 -16.09 7.27
C ARG A 263 -3.61 -14.92 7.71
N ARG A 264 -2.60 -14.56 6.91
CA ARG A 264 -1.67 -13.46 7.19
C ARG A 264 -2.35 -12.10 7.12
N ILE A 265 -3.13 -11.83 6.08
CA ILE A 265 -3.94 -10.62 5.93
C ILE A 265 -4.90 -10.46 7.13
N GLY A 266 -5.66 -11.51 7.44
CA GLY A 266 -6.65 -11.45 8.53
C GLY A 266 -6.03 -11.31 9.91
N ARG A 267 -5.01 -12.11 10.22
CA ARG A 267 -4.38 -12.09 11.55
C ARG A 267 -3.49 -10.87 11.76
N ILE A 268 -2.56 -10.62 10.85
CA ILE A 268 -1.51 -9.62 11.05
C ILE A 268 -2.04 -8.23 10.69
N LEU A 269 -2.50 -8.04 9.45
CA LEU A 269 -2.88 -6.72 8.97
C LEU A 269 -4.20 -6.25 9.61
N LEU A 270 -5.28 -7.00 9.43
CA LEU A 270 -6.59 -6.62 9.96
C LEU A 270 -6.61 -6.66 11.50
N SER A 271 -6.32 -7.82 12.08
CA SER A 271 -6.58 -8.07 13.50
C SER A 271 -5.56 -7.43 14.43
N ASP A 272 -4.27 -7.56 14.15
CA ASP A 272 -3.21 -7.04 15.04
C ASP A 272 -2.88 -5.58 14.72
N ILE A 273 -2.57 -5.23 13.46
CA ILE A 273 -2.14 -3.88 13.10
C ILE A 273 -3.31 -2.90 13.12
N ILE A 274 -4.40 -3.15 12.38
CA ILE A 274 -5.46 -2.17 12.21
C ILE A 274 -6.37 -2.12 13.44
N LEU A 275 -7.02 -3.24 13.77
CA LEU A 275 -8.07 -3.29 14.80
C LEU A 275 -7.55 -3.17 16.23
N LYS A 276 -6.36 -3.73 16.53
CA LYS A 276 -5.79 -3.76 17.89
C LYS A 276 -4.81 -2.62 18.16
N HIS A 277 -4.09 -2.12 17.14
CA HIS A 277 -3.08 -1.08 17.33
C HIS A 277 -3.47 0.27 16.74
N THR A 278 -3.91 0.31 15.48
CA THR A 278 -4.11 1.58 14.76
C THR A 278 -5.38 2.29 15.21
N ILE A 279 -6.55 1.66 15.05
CA ILE A 279 -7.85 2.26 15.40
C ILE A 279 -7.89 2.74 16.87
N PRO A 280 -7.46 1.96 17.86
CA PRO A 280 -7.47 2.40 19.26
C PRO A 280 -6.61 3.63 19.54
N ARG A 281 -5.56 3.85 18.73
CA ARG A 281 -4.60 4.93 18.92
C ARG A 281 -5.01 6.20 18.19
N ILE A 282 -5.57 6.08 16.99
CA ILE A 282 -6.02 7.24 16.22
C ILE A 282 -7.42 7.69 16.62
N GLY A 283 -8.34 6.75 16.89
CA GLY A 283 -9.76 7.03 17.12
C GLY A 283 -10.36 7.90 16.02
N ILE A 284 -11.33 8.73 16.38
CA ILE A 284 -11.92 9.74 15.47
C ILE A 284 -11.07 11.01 15.37
N LYS A 285 -9.98 11.13 16.15
CA LYS A 285 -9.18 12.35 16.23
C LYS A 285 -8.44 12.66 14.92
N TYR A 286 -8.07 11.63 14.17
CA TYR A 286 -7.33 11.75 12.90
C TYR A 286 -8.20 11.17 11.78
N GLU A 287 -9.12 11.99 11.29
CA GLU A 287 -10.21 11.57 10.39
C GLU A 287 -9.69 10.97 9.08
N SER A 288 -8.70 11.62 8.46
CA SER A 288 -8.14 11.14 7.19
C SER A 288 -7.46 9.78 7.34
N LEU A 289 -6.73 9.57 8.46
CA LEU A 289 -6.15 8.27 8.79
C LEU A 289 -7.20 7.20 9.02
N LEU A 290 -8.30 7.55 9.71
CA LEU A 290 -9.39 6.62 9.97
C LEU A 290 -10.14 6.23 8.68
N GLU A 291 -10.40 7.19 7.79
CA GLU A 291 -10.97 6.93 6.46
C GLU A 291 -10.09 5.99 5.63
N HIS A 292 -8.77 6.19 5.66
CA HIS A 292 -7.83 5.26 5.05
C HIS A 292 -7.93 3.87 5.66
N GLN A 293 -7.94 3.74 6.99
CA GLN A 293 -8.10 2.43 7.65
C GLN A 293 -9.39 1.73 7.22
N PHE A 294 -10.49 2.46 7.11
CA PHE A 294 -11.77 1.91 6.67
C PHE A 294 -11.72 1.40 5.22
N THR A 295 -11.06 2.13 4.33
CA THR A 295 -10.81 1.69 2.95
C THR A 295 -9.99 0.40 2.91
N VAL A 296 -8.95 0.31 3.74
CA VAL A 296 -8.13 -0.90 3.86
C VAL A 296 -8.93 -2.07 4.46
N ILE A 297 -9.74 -1.82 5.49
CA ILE A 297 -10.62 -2.84 6.06
C ILE A 297 -11.61 -3.35 5.01
N GLU A 298 -12.25 -2.46 4.24
CA GLU A 298 -13.18 -2.85 3.18
C GLU A 298 -12.50 -3.78 2.17
N ARG A 299 -11.32 -3.40 1.67
CA ARG A 299 -10.53 -4.24 0.77
C ARG A 299 -10.17 -5.59 1.40
N VAL A 300 -9.75 -5.60 2.67
CA VAL A 300 -9.39 -6.83 3.36
C VAL A 300 -10.61 -7.74 3.57
N VAL A 301 -11.78 -7.19 3.91
CA VAL A 301 -13.03 -7.95 4.01
C VAL A 301 -13.35 -8.65 2.68
N GLN A 302 -13.22 -7.94 1.56
CA GLN A 302 -13.42 -8.49 0.23
C GLN A 302 -12.42 -9.62 -0.08
N LEU A 303 -11.13 -9.42 0.22
CA LEU A 303 -10.08 -10.43 -0.01
C LEU A 303 -10.26 -11.69 0.86
N LEU A 304 -10.66 -11.53 2.12
CA LEU A 304 -10.88 -12.66 3.02
C LEU A 304 -12.14 -13.45 2.67
N GLY A 305 -13.15 -12.79 2.10
CA GLY A 305 -14.46 -13.39 1.89
C GLY A 305 -14.99 -13.98 3.21
N VAL A 306 -15.61 -15.16 3.13
CA VAL A 306 -16.17 -15.86 4.29
C VAL A 306 -15.17 -16.07 5.44
N SER A 307 -13.85 -16.10 5.15
CA SER A 307 -12.82 -16.24 6.19
C SER A 307 -12.79 -15.09 7.20
N VAL A 308 -13.37 -13.93 6.85
CA VAL A 308 -13.46 -12.77 7.76
C VAL A 308 -14.31 -13.05 8.99
N THR A 309 -15.20 -14.05 8.94
CA THR A 309 -16.06 -14.53 10.03
C THR A 309 -15.29 -14.73 11.35
N LYS A 310 -14.02 -15.17 11.28
CA LYS A 310 -13.15 -15.39 12.45
C LYS A 310 -12.79 -14.09 13.18
N TYR A 311 -12.84 -12.96 12.50
CA TYR A 311 -12.46 -11.64 13.01
C TYR A 311 -13.67 -10.76 13.36
N LEU A 312 -14.89 -11.21 13.03
CA LEU A 312 -16.13 -10.44 13.18
C LEU A 312 -16.27 -9.81 14.57
N GLN A 313 -16.12 -10.61 15.63
CA GLN A 313 -16.24 -10.13 17.01
C GLN A 313 -15.26 -8.99 17.31
N ARG A 314 -14.01 -9.08 16.82
CA ARG A 314 -13.02 -8.02 17.05
C ARG A 314 -13.34 -6.77 16.23
N ILE A 315 -13.83 -6.92 15.01
CA ILE A 315 -14.25 -5.77 14.18
C ILE A 315 -15.38 -5.01 14.88
N LEU A 316 -16.46 -5.71 15.27
CA LEU A 316 -17.61 -5.11 15.95
C LEU A 316 -17.18 -4.45 17.27
N PHE A 317 -16.32 -5.11 18.06
CA PHE A 317 -15.78 -4.53 19.29
C PHE A 317 -14.97 -3.27 19.05
N SER A 318 -14.04 -3.28 18.07
CA SER A 318 -13.19 -2.11 17.80
C SER A 318 -14.02 -0.92 17.30
N PHE A 319 -14.99 -1.16 16.41
CA PHE A 319 -15.91 -0.13 15.92
C PHE A 319 -16.79 0.42 17.04
N GLY A 320 -17.41 -0.45 17.83
CA GLY A 320 -18.25 -0.07 18.96
C GLY A 320 -17.49 0.74 20.00
N LYS A 321 -16.31 0.26 20.42
CA LYS A 321 -15.56 0.87 21.53
C LYS A 321 -14.83 2.16 21.15
N TYR A 322 -14.12 2.16 20.02
CA TYR A 322 -13.18 3.24 19.69
C TYR A 322 -13.73 4.28 18.73
N ILE A 323 -14.80 3.96 18.00
CA ILE A 323 -15.41 4.90 17.06
C ILE A 323 -16.78 5.34 17.58
N ILE A 324 -17.72 4.41 17.71
CA ILE A 324 -19.10 4.73 18.11
C ILE A 324 -19.15 5.15 19.58
N GLY A 325 -18.30 4.57 20.43
CA GLY A 325 -18.18 4.95 21.84
C GLY A 325 -17.66 6.37 22.05
N ASP A 326 -17.01 6.98 21.05
CA ASP A 326 -16.40 8.30 21.20
C ASP A 326 -17.47 9.40 21.37
N PRO A 327 -17.35 10.28 22.39
CA PRO A 327 -18.31 11.37 22.62
C PRO A 327 -18.43 12.38 21.48
N PHE A 328 -17.43 12.53 20.60
CA PHE A 328 -17.43 13.57 19.56
C PHE A 328 -17.73 13.05 18.15
N VAL A 329 -18.18 11.79 18.02
CA VAL A 329 -18.39 11.11 16.73
C VAL A 329 -19.48 11.76 15.86
N THR A 330 -20.45 12.41 16.49
CA THR A 330 -21.66 13.03 15.96
C THR A 330 -21.41 14.42 15.39
N THR A 331 -20.55 15.22 16.04
CA THR A 331 -20.31 16.63 15.70
C THR A 331 -19.39 16.81 14.49
N LEU A 332 -18.53 15.83 14.21
CA LEU A 332 -17.45 15.97 13.23
C LEU A 332 -17.53 14.99 12.05
N ASN A 333 -18.24 13.86 12.18
CA ASN A 333 -17.85 12.64 11.47
C ASN A 333 -18.98 11.82 10.81
N LYS A 334 -19.98 12.49 10.23
CA LYS A 334 -21.08 11.83 9.47
C LYS A 334 -20.58 10.88 8.38
N ARG A 335 -19.56 11.31 7.61
CA ARG A 335 -18.96 10.50 6.53
C ARG A 335 -18.33 9.22 7.06
N ILE A 336 -17.62 9.31 8.18
CA ILE A 336 -16.99 8.16 8.84
C ILE A 336 -18.07 7.16 9.29
N MET A 337 -19.19 7.63 9.85
CA MET A 337 -20.30 6.74 10.21
C MET A 337 -20.93 6.04 9.01
N LEU A 338 -21.21 6.76 7.91
CA LEU A 338 -21.74 6.13 6.71
C LEU A 338 -20.79 5.06 6.15
N HIS A 339 -19.48 5.32 6.19
CA HIS A 339 -18.48 4.35 5.77
C HIS A 339 -18.40 3.14 6.72
N LEU A 340 -18.50 3.36 8.04
CA LEU A 340 -18.58 2.27 9.02
C LEU A 340 -19.79 1.37 8.76
N ILE A 341 -20.97 1.95 8.58
CA ILE A 341 -22.21 1.19 8.31
C ILE A 341 -22.05 0.38 7.01
N LYS A 342 -21.44 0.96 5.97
CA LYS A 342 -21.12 0.23 4.73
C LYS A 342 -20.24 -0.99 4.98
N ILE A 343 -19.17 -0.85 5.77
CA ILE A 343 -18.29 -1.98 6.13
C ILE A 343 -19.08 -3.05 6.90
N VAL A 344 -19.92 -2.64 7.84
CA VAL A 344 -20.74 -3.56 8.63
C VAL A 344 -21.74 -4.31 7.75
N ASN A 345 -22.39 -3.64 6.79
CA ASN A 345 -23.23 -4.30 5.80
C ASN A 345 -22.46 -5.30 4.95
N ASN A 346 -21.27 -4.94 4.47
CA ASN A 346 -20.40 -5.87 3.72
C ASN A 346 -20.02 -7.09 4.58
N LEU A 347 -19.84 -6.94 5.89
CA LEU A 347 -19.59 -8.06 6.80
C LEU A 347 -20.81 -8.98 6.91
N VAL A 348 -22.02 -8.43 6.98
CA VAL A 348 -23.27 -9.20 6.99
C VAL A 348 -23.44 -10.00 5.69
N ASP A 349 -23.09 -9.42 4.54
CA ASP A 349 -23.12 -10.10 3.25
C ASP A 349 -22.18 -11.31 3.21
N VAL A 350 -20.93 -11.08 3.61
CA VAL A 350 -19.81 -11.99 3.35
C VAL A 350 -19.65 -13.06 4.43
N CYS A 351 -20.04 -12.80 5.68
CA CYS A 351 -19.91 -13.77 6.77
C CYS A 351 -20.96 -14.90 6.69
N GLU A 352 -20.65 -16.01 7.35
CA GLU A 352 -21.59 -17.12 7.51
C GLU A 352 -22.84 -16.68 8.28
N THR A 353 -24.02 -17.03 7.75
CA THR A 353 -25.33 -16.67 8.32
C THR A 353 -25.45 -17.08 9.79
N GLU A 354 -25.00 -18.28 10.16
CA GLU A 354 -25.04 -18.75 11.54
C GLU A 354 -24.23 -17.83 12.47
N ARG A 355 -23.08 -17.34 12.01
CA ARG A 355 -22.25 -16.43 12.80
C ARG A 355 -22.92 -15.06 12.96
N ILE A 356 -23.55 -14.55 11.90
CA ILE A 356 -24.34 -13.31 11.97
C ILE A 356 -25.47 -13.45 13.00
N GLN A 357 -26.22 -14.55 12.97
CA GLN A 357 -27.29 -14.83 13.94
C GLN A 357 -26.78 -14.91 15.38
N ARG A 358 -25.58 -15.48 15.61
CA ARG A 358 -24.97 -15.52 16.96
C ARG A 358 -24.55 -14.14 17.47
N HIS A 359 -24.24 -13.21 16.57
CA HIS A 359 -23.86 -11.82 16.89
C HIS A 359 -25.01 -10.81 16.73
N ARG A 360 -26.26 -11.28 16.60
CA ARG A 360 -27.45 -10.43 16.39
C ARG A 360 -27.58 -9.29 17.42
N TYR A 361 -27.23 -9.55 18.69
CA TYR A 361 -27.26 -8.53 19.74
C TYR A 361 -26.15 -7.48 19.56
N ASP A 362 -24.97 -7.86 19.07
CA ASP A 362 -23.86 -6.92 18.84
C ASP A 362 -24.18 -5.97 17.67
N PHE A 363 -24.72 -6.52 16.57
CA PHE A 363 -25.17 -5.70 15.45
C PHE A 363 -26.33 -4.78 15.83
N MET A 364 -27.29 -5.29 16.62
CA MET A 364 -28.39 -4.45 17.08
C MET A 364 -27.93 -3.34 18.01
N LEU A 365 -27.05 -3.65 18.96
CA LEU A 365 -26.47 -2.65 19.85
C LEU A 365 -25.76 -1.54 19.05
N LEU A 366 -25.05 -1.88 17.97
CA LEU A 366 -24.44 -0.88 17.09
C LEU A 366 -25.47 0.05 16.45
N ILE A 367 -26.56 -0.49 15.90
CA ILE A 367 -27.65 0.31 15.31
C ILE A 367 -28.26 1.23 16.38
N CYS A 368 -28.55 0.69 17.57
CA CYS A 368 -29.13 1.45 18.68
C CYS A 368 -28.23 2.62 19.09
N LEU A 369 -26.95 2.34 19.37
CA LEU A 369 -26.00 3.35 19.84
C LEU A 369 -25.76 4.46 18.83
N ILE A 370 -25.67 4.14 17.53
CA ILE A 370 -25.54 5.15 16.49
C ILE A 370 -26.80 6.01 16.44
N SER A 371 -27.98 5.38 16.45
CA SER A 371 -29.26 6.09 16.36
C SER A 371 -29.45 7.05 17.54
N GLU A 372 -29.28 6.55 18.77
CA GLU A 372 -29.43 7.33 20.00
C GLU A 372 -28.49 8.53 20.04
N LYS A 373 -27.21 8.33 19.71
CA LYS A 373 -26.22 9.42 19.72
C LYS A 373 -26.59 10.54 18.74
N TYR A 374 -26.90 10.18 17.50
CA TYR A 374 -27.21 11.16 16.46
C TYR A 374 -28.56 11.85 16.69
N GLU A 375 -29.54 11.17 17.29
CA GLU A 375 -30.81 11.82 17.66
C GLU A 375 -30.68 12.73 18.87
N ALA A 376 -29.98 12.30 19.93
CA ALA A 376 -29.79 13.11 21.13
C ALA A 376 -29.11 14.45 20.83
N GLU A 377 -28.26 14.48 19.81
CA GLU A 377 -27.55 15.69 19.37
C GLU A 377 -28.25 16.43 18.23
N GLY A 378 -29.37 15.93 17.71
CA GLY A 378 -30.11 16.57 16.62
C GLY A 378 -29.42 16.50 15.25
N GLU A 379 -28.42 15.62 15.09
CA GLU A 379 -27.59 15.48 13.89
C GLU A 379 -28.04 14.33 12.96
N MET A 380 -29.13 13.64 13.30
CA MET A 380 -29.71 12.56 12.52
C MET A 380 -30.19 13.05 11.15
N THR A 381 -29.56 12.55 10.09
CA THR A 381 -29.93 12.86 8.69
C THR A 381 -30.78 11.74 8.10
N GLU A 382 -31.57 12.05 7.07
CA GLU A 382 -32.36 11.07 6.33
C GLU A 382 -31.46 9.96 5.73
N THR A 383 -30.33 10.34 5.13
CA THR A 383 -29.36 9.39 4.59
C THR A 383 -28.82 8.40 5.64
N LEU A 384 -28.48 8.90 6.84
CA LEU A 384 -27.99 8.03 7.92
C LEU A 384 -29.11 7.10 8.41
N ARG A 385 -30.32 7.64 8.57
CA ARG A 385 -31.52 6.90 8.93
C ARG A 385 -31.81 5.77 7.93
N ASP A 386 -31.74 6.04 6.64
CA ASP A 386 -31.95 5.06 5.59
C ASP A 386 -30.89 3.96 5.61
N LYS A 387 -29.62 4.31 5.86
CA LYS A 387 -28.53 3.33 5.97
C LYS A 387 -28.65 2.43 7.20
N LEU A 388 -29.14 2.95 8.32
CA LEU A 388 -29.44 2.15 9.50
C LEU A 388 -30.63 1.21 9.26
N LYS A 389 -31.69 1.69 8.57
CA LYS A 389 -32.82 0.85 8.15
C LYS A 389 -32.39 -0.25 7.18
N GLU A 390 -31.53 0.07 6.21
CA GLU A 390 -30.97 -0.91 5.27
C GLU A 390 -30.23 -2.02 6.03
N MET A 391 -29.39 -1.65 7.01
CA MET A 391 -28.67 -2.60 7.85
C MET A 391 -29.62 -3.49 8.66
N PHE A 392 -30.70 -2.92 9.21
CA PHE A 392 -31.73 -3.68 9.90
C PHE A 392 -32.38 -4.75 9.00
N TYR A 393 -32.89 -4.34 7.83
CA TYR A 393 -33.51 -5.29 6.88
C TYR A 393 -32.52 -6.34 6.41
N HIS A 394 -31.25 -5.99 6.31
CA HIS A 394 -30.22 -6.93 5.92
C HIS A 394 -30.00 -8.03 6.97
N LEU A 395 -30.04 -7.68 8.26
CA LEU A 395 -29.99 -8.65 9.36
C LEU A 395 -31.22 -9.56 9.39
N GLU A 396 -32.42 -9.01 9.16
CA GLU A 396 -33.66 -9.80 9.07
C GLU A 396 -33.58 -10.84 7.94
N ARG A 397 -33.05 -10.45 6.78
CA ARG A 397 -32.84 -11.37 5.64
C ARG A 397 -31.85 -12.50 5.95
N LYS A 398 -30.95 -12.30 6.92
CA LYS A 398 -30.03 -13.33 7.44
C LYS A 398 -30.68 -14.14 8.59
N GLY A 399 -31.96 -13.95 8.87
CA GLY A 399 -32.72 -14.71 9.87
C GLY A 399 -32.49 -14.24 11.31
N CYS A 400 -32.07 -13.00 11.52
CA CYS A 400 -32.08 -12.40 12.86
C CYS A 400 -33.51 -11.95 13.22
N ASP A 401 -34.00 -12.31 14.42
CA ASP A 401 -35.26 -11.76 14.95
C ASP A 401 -35.01 -10.37 15.54
N VAL A 402 -34.91 -9.39 14.65
CA VAL A 402 -34.46 -8.05 15.01
C VAL A 402 -35.55 -7.27 15.75
N ILE A 403 -36.83 -7.49 15.40
CA ILE A 403 -38.00 -6.90 16.06
C ILE A 403 -38.14 -7.44 17.49
N GLY A 404 -38.02 -8.75 17.69
CA GLY A 404 -38.07 -9.36 19.01
C GLY A 404 -36.99 -8.82 19.93
N ILE A 405 -35.76 -8.68 19.43
CA ILE A 405 -34.63 -8.10 20.17
C ILE A 405 -34.88 -6.64 20.52
N GLY A 406 -35.40 -5.84 19.58
CA GLY A 406 -35.77 -4.43 19.85
C GLY A 406 -36.76 -4.30 21.01
N LYS A 407 -37.76 -5.19 21.08
CA LYS A 407 -38.73 -5.25 22.18
C LYS A 407 -38.09 -5.65 23.50
N GLU A 408 -37.27 -6.71 23.52
CA GLU A 408 -36.52 -7.13 24.72
C GLU A 408 -35.60 -6.03 25.26
N LEU A 409 -34.98 -5.26 24.36
CA LEU A 409 -34.13 -4.14 24.73
C LEU A 409 -34.96 -2.97 25.29
N LYS A 410 -36.12 -2.65 24.69
CA LYS A 410 -37.06 -1.63 25.20
C LYS A 410 -37.50 -1.90 26.63
N GLU A 411 -37.82 -3.17 26.94
CA GLU A 411 -38.23 -3.58 28.28
C GLU A 411 -37.09 -3.40 29.32
N LYS A 412 -35.84 -3.39 28.88
CA LYS A 412 -34.64 -3.22 29.72
C LYS A 412 -34.19 -1.76 29.88
N GLY A 413 -34.80 -0.78 29.19
CA GLY A 413 -34.54 0.65 29.43
C GLY A 413 -35.04 1.61 28.34
N LYS A 414 -35.17 2.91 28.69
CA LYS A 414 -35.63 3.99 27.80
C LYS A 414 -34.75 4.23 26.57
N GLN A 415 -33.47 3.85 26.63
CA GLN A 415 -32.49 4.04 25.55
C GLN A 415 -32.98 3.42 24.22
N TYR A 416 -33.79 2.36 24.28
CA TYR A 416 -34.20 1.60 23.10
C TYR A 416 -35.59 1.97 22.53
N GLU A 417 -36.27 2.99 23.07
CA GLU A 417 -37.57 3.44 22.54
C GLU A 417 -37.44 4.07 21.15
N THR A 418 -36.35 4.82 20.93
CA THR A 418 -35.99 5.41 19.64
C THR A 418 -35.84 4.36 18.55
N VAL A 419 -35.26 3.20 18.87
CA VAL A 419 -34.96 2.18 17.86
C VAL A 419 -36.24 1.56 17.31
N LEU A 420 -37.26 1.36 18.15
CA LEU A 420 -38.55 0.85 17.69
C LEU A 420 -39.33 1.86 16.84
N SER A 421 -39.16 3.17 17.04
CA SER A 421 -39.76 4.18 16.16
C SER A 421 -39.08 4.32 14.80
N PHE A 422 -37.89 3.72 14.61
CA PHE A 422 -37.31 3.50 13.28
C PHE A 422 -37.91 2.27 12.56
N LEU A 423 -38.48 1.33 13.32
CA LEU A 423 -38.99 0.03 12.84
C LEU A 423 -40.50 0.03 12.54
N GLU A 424 -41.23 0.96 13.16
CA GLU A 424 -42.60 1.38 12.80
C GLU A 424 -42.57 2.39 11.64
#